data_AF-A0A1X0SGQ6-F1
#
_entry.id   AF-A0A1X0SGQ6-F1
#
_cell.length_a   1.000
_cell.length_b   1.000
_cell.length_c   1.000
_cell.angle_alpha   90.00
_cell.angle_beta   90.00
_cell.angle_gamma   90.00
#
_symmetry.space_group_name_H-M   'P 1'
#
loop_
_entity.id
_entity.type
_entity.pdbx_description
1 polymer ?
#
loop_
_entity_poly.entity_id
_entity_poly.type
_entity_poly.pdbx_seq_one_letter_code
_entity_poly.pdbx_strand_id
1 'polypeptide(L)'
;MTDKQTPCFECRRKRRKCVRVAPGQSCLRCQKMDKMCPRKEDNAVEPDNELDYLKEQVCELNQAIQRMEHELKTLGTRSPLYIKNNAMTLPRSAIDNLLYNWKIEINNGCFTIETGIKSIGDLLSQQPSLRYMSPLSSYATQLPDGSSALVRFKLQGHGSLFSLAGKIIPKLSTKKRSDEHKLLLGHVMFSSRSLIDKLVDIYFNCHNLYCGWLHESSFRKRYSQLKEPLDDLICASLCCYVCATPCDHLDFNAYQRRDMCDYFYLKAKEKLVDQFDEPDKRLENVIAINMLFSYMHMTLKLIEYDTYVTISTQICYDLQSEYEAAKIQTGIDYALFARHFTQISCVRLTLDCIANKPRSHLPNSLPKMNAFPYEPKETKEYLQVLEWLNEVYSNPVMDRLEEQVHILSLGNTCALSFDTIFKLEQFLTDFRKMIPKDLQLCDDFFNEAKCRQALDQSKDSVVIFSFLHFILLIDTIYVMILQPIPTNDENDILLQHIQQIALERSSQMTRLMLYGMRRLYQLKSSSHCQVVMMSSMFMFYLIDLLVLQCSSTVEAVVIEGQQLLQECLVIINTIRGVQCEDTFPQLLDVKRDIRDFIHSRKVDIDYYDRFPDPWCALLHDISRCFL
;
A
#
# COMPACT_ATOMS: atom_id res chain seq x y z
N MET A 1 4.68 -36.66 36.08
CA MET A 1 5.47 -37.07 34.90
C MET A 1 4.57 -36.97 33.68
N THR A 2 4.72 -35.93 32.85
CA THR A 2 3.94 -35.78 31.62
C THR A 2 4.52 -36.70 30.56
N ASP A 3 3.82 -37.79 30.26
CA ASP A 3 4.15 -38.66 29.13
C ASP A 3 4.25 -37.82 27.85
N LYS A 4 5.43 -37.82 27.23
CA LYS A 4 5.66 -37.15 25.94
C LYS A 4 4.86 -37.90 24.87
N GLN A 5 3.61 -37.50 24.65
CA GLN A 5 2.76 -38.06 23.61
C GLN A 5 3.39 -37.83 22.23
N THR A 6 3.75 -38.91 21.54
CA THR A 6 4.23 -38.86 20.16
C THR A 6 3.07 -38.47 19.22
N PRO A 7 3.20 -37.42 18.39
CA PRO A 7 2.15 -37.05 17.45
C PRO A 7 1.90 -38.16 16.40
N CYS A 8 0.65 -38.28 15.92
CA CYS A 8 0.32 -39.21 14.83
C CYS A 8 1.01 -38.83 13.51
N PHE A 9 1.06 -39.74 12.53
CA PHE A 9 1.71 -39.50 11.24
C PHE A 9 1.19 -38.22 10.56
N GLU A 10 -0.13 -38.03 10.49
CA GLU A 10 -0.72 -36.83 9.87
C GLU A 10 -0.33 -35.53 10.60
N CYS A 11 -0.41 -35.51 11.93
CA CYS A 11 0.02 -34.36 12.71
C CYS A 11 1.53 -34.14 12.62
N ARG A 12 2.34 -35.20 12.54
CA ARG A 12 3.81 -35.11 12.41
C ARG A 12 4.20 -34.58 11.03
N ARG A 13 3.61 -35.12 9.96
CA ARG A 13 3.81 -34.70 8.56
C ARG A 13 3.46 -33.22 8.38
N LYS A 14 2.35 -32.78 8.98
CA LYS A 14 1.91 -31.38 8.93
C LYS A 14 2.48 -30.48 10.03
N ARG A 15 3.40 -30.99 10.87
CA ARG A 15 4.02 -30.28 12.01
C ARG A 15 3.01 -29.63 12.99
N ARG A 16 1.93 -30.33 13.35
CA ARG A 16 0.82 -29.85 14.19
C ARG A 16 0.79 -30.49 15.58
N LYS A 17 0.18 -29.78 16.54
CA LYS A 17 -0.06 -30.29 17.90
C LYS A 17 -1.10 -31.41 17.86
N CYS A 18 -0.68 -32.62 18.22
CA CYS A 18 -1.55 -33.79 18.31
C CYS A 18 -2.11 -33.90 19.73
N VAL A 19 -3.42 -33.72 19.89
CA VAL A 19 -4.10 -33.88 21.19
C VAL A 19 -5.00 -35.11 21.12
N ARG A 20 -4.78 -36.06 22.03
CA ARG A 20 -5.60 -37.28 22.17
C ARG A 20 -6.33 -37.23 23.50
N VAL A 21 -7.63 -37.55 23.49
CA VAL A 21 -8.46 -37.64 24.70
C VAL A 21 -8.11 -38.92 25.49
N ALA A 22 -7.82 -40.01 24.79
CA ALA A 22 -7.36 -41.27 25.39
C ALA A 22 -6.31 -41.97 24.49
N PRO A 23 -5.39 -42.77 25.06
CA PRO A 23 -4.53 -43.66 24.29
C PRO A 23 -5.37 -44.61 23.42
N GLY A 24 -5.08 -44.66 22.11
CA GLY A 24 -5.81 -45.53 21.16
C GLY A 24 -6.92 -44.86 20.36
N GLN A 25 -7.33 -43.64 20.71
CA GLN A 25 -8.29 -42.86 19.91
C GLN A 25 -7.59 -42.00 18.84
N SER A 26 -8.31 -41.71 17.75
CA SER A 26 -7.93 -40.67 16.78
C SER A 26 -7.68 -39.37 17.52
N CYS A 27 -6.67 -38.59 17.09
CA CYS A 27 -6.48 -37.28 17.67
C CYS A 27 -7.67 -36.37 17.32
N LEU A 28 -7.96 -35.40 18.18
CA LEU A 28 -9.09 -34.46 18.02
C LEU A 28 -9.07 -33.80 16.64
N ARG A 29 -7.88 -33.51 16.10
CA ARG A 29 -7.72 -32.93 14.76
C ARG A 29 -8.12 -33.91 13.65
N CYS A 30 -7.60 -35.12 13.64
CA CYS A 30 -7.95 -36.12 12.62
C CYS A 30 -9.45 -36.47 12.67
N GLN A 31 -10.03 -36.49 13.87
CA GLN A 31 -11.47 -36.68 14.06
C GLN A 31 -12.30 -35.51 13.50
N LYS A 32 -11.91 -34.25 13.78
CA LYS A 32 -12.57 -33.04 13.25
C LYS A 32 -12.49 -32.94 11.72
N MET A 33 -11.40 -33.45 11.13
CA MET A 33 -11.14 -33.41 9.70
C MET A 33 -11.66 -34.64 8.93
N ASP A 34 -12.31 -35.59 9.61
CA ASP A 34 -12.75 -36.87 9.05
C ASP A 34 -11.62 -37.63 8.29
N LYS A 35 -10.40 -37.61 8.85
CA LYS A 35 -9.22 -38.25 8.28
C LYS A 35 -8.77 -39.44 9.14
N MET A 36 -8.37 -40.53 8.50
CA MET A 36 -7.82 -41.70 9.19
C MET A 36 -6.53 -41.32 9.90
N CYS A 37 -6.46 -41.53 11.21
CA CYS A 37 -5.26 -41.26 12.02
C CYS A 37 -4.38 -42.51 12.07
N PRO A 38 -3.26 -42.59 11.32
CA PRO A 38 -2.48 -43.82 11.24
C PRO A 38 -1.86 -44.15 12.60
N ARG A 39 -1.93 -45.44 12.99
CA ARG A 39 -1.38 -45.95 14.25
C ARG A 39 0.14 -46.07 14.18
N LYS A 40 0.77 -46.13 15.36
CA LYS A 40 2.24 -46.20 15.52
C LYS A 40 2.82 -47.53 15.01
N GLU A 41 1.98 -48.52 14.73
CA GLU A 41 2.36 -49.89 14.40
C GLU A 41 2.33 -50.18 12.89
N ASP A 42 1.80 -49.27 12.05
CA ASP A 42 1.47 -49.62 10.66
C ASP A 42 2.41 -49.12 9.57
N ASN A 43 3.53 -48.41 9.84
CA ASN A 43 4.45 -48.06 8.74
C ASN A 43 5.90 -47.88 9.21
N ALA A 44 6.72 -48.91 9.02
CA ALA A 44 8.15 -48.76 8.82
C ALA A 44 8.35 -48.18 7.41
N VAL A 45 8.45 -46.85 7.29
CA VAL A 45 8.87 -46.21 6.04
C VAL A 45 10.39 -46.30 5.97
N GLU A 46 10.89 -46.99 4.95
CA GLU A 46 12.31 -47.17 4.66
C GLU A 46 13.03 -45.83 4.41
N PRO A 47 14.27 -45.64 4.90
CA PRO A 47 15.04 -44.40 4.74
C PRO A 47 15.50 -44.08 3.31
N ASP A 48 15.25 -44.94 2.32
CA ASP A 48 15.84 -44.78 0.97
C ASP A 48 15.18 -43.70 0.10
N ASN A 49 13.96 -43.25 0.42
CA ASN A 49 13.24 -42.26 -0.40
C ASN A 49 13.71 -40.80 -0.23
N GLU A 50 14.41 -40.46 0.85
CA GLU A 50 14.84 -39.08 1.11
C GLU A 50 16.07 -38.69 0.27
N LEU A 51 16.93 -39.66 -0.04
CA LEU A 51 18.12 -39.45 -0.87
C LEU A 51 17.76 -39.25 -2.34
N ASP A 52 16.78 -39.98 -2.85
CA ASP A 52 16.34 -39.85 -4.24
C ASP A 52 15.57 -38.55 -4.48
N TYR A 53 14.78 -38.09 -3.50
CA TYR A 53 14.15 -36.77 -3.53
C TYR A 53 15.18 -35.62 -3.56
N LEU A 54 16.27 -35.74 -2.79
CA LEU A 54 17.35 -34.75 -2.80
C LEU A 54 18.15 -34.75 -4.11
N LYS A 55 18.35 -35.91 -4.74
CA LYS A 55 18.98 -35.99 -6.07
C LYS A 55 18.13 -35.30 -7.14
N GLU A 56 16.81 -35.45 -7.07
CA GLU A 56 15.88 -34.83 -8.01
C GLU A 56 15.91 -33.30 -7.89
N GLN A 57 15.89 -32.75 -6.66
CA GLN A 57 16.02 -31.31 -6.44
C GLN A 57 17.35 -30.72 -6.94
N VAL A 58 18.47 -31.45 -6.77
CA VAL A 58 19.78 -31.00 -7.28
C VAL A 58 19.82 -31.01 -8.81
N CYS A 59 19.11 -31.94 -9.45
CA CYS A 59 18.99 -31.99 -10.91
C CYS A 59 18.20 -30.79 -11.45
N GLU A 60 17.08 -30.45 -10.80
CA GLU A 60 16.25 -29.30 -11.17
C GLU A 60 17.00 -27.97 -11.02
N LEU A 61 17.79 -27.82 -9.94
CA LEU A 61 18.59 -26.61 -9.69
C LEU A 61 19.67 -26.42 -10.78
N ASN A 62 20.34 -27.50 -11.18
CA ASN A 62 21.35 -27.45 -12.25
C ASN A 62 20.74 -27.08 -13.61
N GLN A 63 19.54 -27.56 -13.92
CA GLN A 63 18.83 -27.16 -15.14
C GLN A 63 18.39 -25.69 -15.11
N ALA A 64 18.01 -25.15 -13.95
CA ALA A 64 17.69 -23.73 -13.80
C ALA A 64 18.91 -22.83 -14.03
N ILE A 65 20.07 -23.21 -13.49
CA ILE A 65 21.33 -22.46 -13.68
C ILE A 65 21.73 -22.45 -15.16
N GLN A 66 21.64 -23.59 -15.86
CA GLN A 66 21.97 -23.67 -17.29
C GLN A 66 21.05 -22.81 -18.17
N ARG A 67 19.75 -22.71 -17.83
CA ARG A 67 18.81 -21.82 -18.54
C ARG A 67 19.16 -20.35 -18.35
N MET A 68 19.47 -19.94 -17.13
CA MET A 68 19.86 -18.57 -16.81
C MET A 68 21.17 -18.17 -17.51
N GLU A 69 22.16 -19.05 -17.57
CA GLU A 69 23.42 -18.81 -18.30
C GLU A 69 23.20 -18.68 -19.82
N HIS A 70 22.23 -19.42 -20.37
CA HIS A 70 21.85 -19.32 -21.78
C HIS A 70 21.14 -18.01 -22.12
N GLU A 71 20.25 -17.54 -21.24
CA GLU A 71 19.56 -16.24 -21.38
C GLU A 71 20.53 -15.05 -21.30
N LEU A 72 21.51 -15.10 -20.38
CA LEU A 72 22.54 -14.07 -20.28
C LEU A 72 23.44 -14.01 -21.51
N LYS A 73 23.76 -15.15 -22.13
CA LYS A 73 24.53 -15.20 -23.39
C LYS A 73 23.75 -14.68 -24.60
N THR A 74 22.44 -14.89 -24.64
CA THR A 74 21.58 -14.45 -25.76
C THR A 74 21.26 -12.95 -25.71
N LEU A 75 21.24 -12.35 -24.52
CA LEU A 75 21.10 -10.90 -24.35
C LEU A 75 22.36 -10.11 -24.71
N GLY A 76 23.56 -10.69 -24.57
CA GLY A 76 24.83 -10.05 -24.93
C GLY A 76 25.12 -9.93 -26.44
N THR A 77 24.34 -10.59 -27.31
CA THR A 77 24.67 -10.73 -28.76
C THR A 77 23.68 -10.07 -29.72
N ARG A 78 22.66 -9.33 -29.26
CA ARG A 78 21.68 -8.65 -30.13
C ARG A 78 21.60 -7.14 -29.89
N SER A 79 22.50 -6.38 -30.51
CA SER A 79 22.20 -5.02 -30.94
C SER A 79 23.09 -4.61 -32.11
N PRO A 80 22.53 -4.63 -33.34
CA PRO A 80 22.60 -3.44 -34.16
C PRO A 80 21.33 -3.20 -35.00
N LEU A 81 20.92 -1.94 -35.17
CA LEU A 81 20.74 -1.23 -36.46
C LEU A 81 19.71 -0.07 -36.43
N TYR A 82 20.18 1.06 -36.97
CA TYR A 82 19.53 2.05 -37.85
C TYR A 82 18.43 3.01 -37.34
N ILE A 83 18.75 4.31 -37.38
CA ILE A 83 17.77 5.42 -37.34
C ILE A 83 18.01 6.32 -38.58
N LYS A 84 16.95 6.57 -39.34
CA LYS A 84 16.89 7.49 -40.49
C LYS A 84 16.42 8.87 -40.02
N ASN A 85 17.13 9.92 -40.46
CA ASN A 85 16.84 11.33 -40.19
C ASN A 85 15.69 11.87 -41.04
N ASN A 86 14.81 12.67 -40.44
CA ASN A 86 14.01 13.70 -41.13
C ASN A 86 13.87 14.91 -40.19
N ALA A 87 14.50 16.03 -40.54
CA ALA A 87 14.50 17.27 -39.78
C ALA A 87 13.36 18.19 -40.23
N MET A 88 12.52 18.64 -39.29
CA MET A 88 11.67 19.82 -39.45
C MET A 88 12.47 21.08 -39.08
N THR A 89 12.44 22.08 -39.95
CA THR A 89 13.08 23.39 -39.76
C THR A 89 12.12 24.36 -39.06
N LEU A 90 12.57 24.98 -37.96
CA LEU A 90 11.88 26.08 -37.27
C LEU A 90 12.45 27.46 -37.65
N PRO A 91 11.70 28.56 -37.41
CA PRO A 91 12.01 29.89 -37.94
C PRO A 91 13.18 30.58 -37.20
N ARG A 92 14.05 31.24 -37.99
CA ARG A 92 15.26 31.96 -37.57
C ARG A 92 15.10 32.98 -36.44
N SER A 93 13.92 33.58 -36.28
CA SER A 93 13.70 34.68 -35.32
C SER A 93 13.73 34.26 -33.84
N ALA A 94 13.50 32.99 -33.52
CA ALA A 94 13.61 32.47 -32.16
C ALA A 94 15.06 32.18 -31.75
N ILE A 95 15.93 31.95 -32.75
CA ILE A 95 17.34 31.61 -32.56
C ILE A 95 18.17 32.89 -32.32
N ASP A 96 17.84 33.99 -32.99
CA ASP A 96 18.64 35.22 -32.95
C ASP A 96 18.66 35.91 -31.56
N ASN A 97 17.68 35.65 -30.68
CA ASN A 97 17.64 36.22 -29.32
C ASN A 97 18.40 35.39 -28.27
N LEU A 98 18.68 34.11 -28.53
CA LEU A 98 19.41 33.22 -27.61
C LEU A 98 20.94 33.26 -27.83
N LEU A 99 21.37 33.64 -29.03
CA LEU A 99 22.75 33.43 -29.50
C LEU A 99 23.74 34.58 -29.25
N TYR A 100 23.32 35.69 -28.65
CA TYR A 100 24.16 36.91 -28.63
C TYR A 100 25.52 36.76 -27.92
N ASN A 101 25.73 35.70 -27.13
CA ASN A 101 27.00 35.42 -26.44
C ASN A 101 27.54 34.00 -26.66
N TRP A 102 26.95 33.22 -27.56
CA TRP A 102 27.37 31.84 -27.76
C TRP A 102 28.44 31.77 -28.85
N LYS A 103 29.65 31.33 -28.49
CA LYS A 103 30.70 31.05 -29.47
C LYS A 103 30.69 29.58 -29.77
N ILE A 104 30.61 29.25 -31.06
CA ILE A 104 30.66 27.87 -31.53
C ILE A 104 32.03 27.64 -32.14
N GLU A 105 32.74 26.64 -31.64
CA GLU A 105 34.01 26.18 -32.19
C GLU A 105 33.90 24.73 -32.64
N ILE A 106 34.42 24.44 -33.83
CA ILE A 106 34.53 23.07 -34.34
C ILE A 106 36.02 22.75 -34.46
N ASN A 107 36.52 21.94 -33.53
CA ASN A 107 37.93 21.55 -33.49
C ASN A 107 38.03 20.01 -33.55
N ASN A 108 38.75 19.49 -34.56
CA ASN A 108 38.96 18.05 -34.77
C ASN A 108 37.68 17.21 -34.84
N GLY A 109 36.61 17.76 -35.42
CA GLY A 109 35.30 17.08 -35.52
C GLY A 109 34.48 17.10 -34.23
N CYS A 110 34.99 17.70 -33.14
CA CYS A 110 34.22 17.97 -31.94
C CYS A 110 33.55 19.35 -32.02
N PHE A 111 32.27 19.38 -31.63
CA PHE A 111 31.43 20.58 -31.62
C PHE A 111 31.39 21.13 -30.19
N THR A 112 31.93 22.33 -29.99
CA THR A 112 32.00 23.00 -28.67
C THR A 112 31.21 24.30 -28.71
N ILE A 113 30.31 24.51 -27.75
CA ILE A 113 29.55 25.77 -27.59
C ILE A 113 29.96 26.43 -26.28
N GLU A 114 30.63 27.58 -26.36
CA GLU A 114 30.87 28.47 -25.23
C GLU A 114 29.63 29.36 -25.03
N THR A 115 28.86 29.13 -23.96
CA THR A 115 27.57 29.80 -23.74
C THR A 115 27.65 31.07 -22.90
N GLY A 116 28.83 31.39 -22.33
CA GLY A 116 29.03 32.53 -21.42
C GLY A 116 28.36 32.38 -20.05
N ILE A 117 27.70 31.26 -19.80
CA ILE A 117 27.03 30.91 -18.53
C ILE A 117 28.12 30.50 -17.53
N LYS A 118 28.30 31.30 -16.47
CA LYS A 118 29.38 31.09 -15.49
C LYS A 118 28.90 30.35 -14.26
N SER A 119 27.59 30.37 -14.01
CA SER A 119 26.95 29.69 -12.88
C SER A 119 25.58 29.13 -13.27
N ILE A 120 25.09 28.16 -12.49
CA ILE A 120 23.73 27.66 -12.64
C ILE A 120 22.68 28.75 -12.35
N GLY A 121 23.03 29.76 -11.56
CA GLY A 121 22.18 30.94 -11.30
C GLY A 121 21.94 31.78 -12.54
N ASP A 122 22.95 31.93 -13.41
CA ASP A 122 22.82 32.62 -14.70
C ASP A 122 21.81 31.89 -15.60
N LEU A 123 21.83 30.55 -15.58
CA LEU A 123 20.89 29.72 -16.31
C LEU A 123 19.45 29.92 -15.80
N LEU A 124 19.23 29.87 -14.49
CA LEU A 124 17.89 30.00 -13.90
C LEU A 124 17.26 31.39 -14.12
N SER A 125 18.07 32.45 -14.19
CA SER A 125 17.59 33.82 -14.50
C SER A 125 16.98 33.97 -15.91
N GLN A 126 17.26 33.02 -16.82
CA GLN A 126 16.76 33.00 -18.19
C GLN A 126 15.52 32.09 -18.38
N GLN A 127 14.85 31.71 -17.29
CA GLN A 127 13.77 30.71 -17.27
C GLN A 127 12.60 30.90 -18.25
N PRO A 128 12.16 32.12 -18.65
CA PRO A 128 11.08 32.22 -19.65
C PRO A 128 11.48 31.61 -21.01
N SER A 129 12.78 31.61 -21.33
CA SER A 129 13.33 31.19 -22.63
C SER A 129 13.86 29.75 -22.64
N LEU A 130 14.14 29.16 -21.46
CA LEU A 130 14.76 27.83 -21.34
C LEU A 130 13.81 26.65 -21.46
N ARG A 131 12.48 26.87 -21.51
CA ARG A 131 11.51 25.80 -21.83
C ARG A 131 11.76 25.14 -23.19
N TYR A 132 12.50 25.80 -24.09
CA TYR A 132 12.79 25.31 -25.44
C TYR A 132 14.12 24.56 -25.59
N MET A 133 15.04 24.63 -24.61
CA MET A 133 16.39 24.03 -24.74
C MET A 133 16.46 22.53 -24.40
N SER A 134 15.36 21.80 -24.54
CA SER A 134 15.40 20.34 -24.57
C SER A 134 15.18 19.82 -26.00
N PRO A 135 16.18 19.88 -26.91
CA PRO A 135 16.11 19.24 -28.20
C PRO A 135 16.44 17.73 -28.11
N LEU A 136 15.96 17.04 -27.07
CA LEU A 136 16.10 15.59 -26.90
C LEU A 136 14.75 14.86 -26.84
N SER A 137 13.71 15.46 -27.42
CA SER A 137 12.34 14.90 -27.46
C SER A 137 12.15 13.71 -28.42
N SER A 138 13.20 12.97 -28.77
CA SER A 138 13.04 11.76 -29.60
C SER A 138 14.09 10.66 -29.38
N TYR A 139 14.92 10.71 -28.32
CA TYR A 139 16.00 9.71 -28.13
C TYR A 139 16.17 9.13 -26.72
N ALA A 140 15.29 9.41 -25.76
CA ALA A 140 15.44 8.89 -24.39
C ALA A 140 14.69 7.56 -24.15
N THR A 141 14.99 6.52 -24.94
CA THR A 141 14.70 5.12 -24.56
C THR A 141 15.91 4.42 -23.96
N GLN A 142 17.08 5.07 -23.92
CA GLN A 142 18.26 4.59 -23.18
C GLN A 142 18.96 5.79 -22.54
N LEU A 143 18.84 5.97 -21.22
CA LEU A 143 19.72 6.88 -20.49
C LEU A 143 21.11 6.24 -20.37
N PRO A 144 22.22 6.92 -20.75
CA PRO A 144 23.55 6.53 -20.34
C PRO A 144 23.75 6.86 -18.85
N ASP A 145 24.22 5.86 -18.13
CA ASP A 145 24.31 5.76 -16.67
C ASP A 145 25.42 6.62 -16.02
N GLY A 146 25.71 7.83 -16.51
CA GLY A 146 27.04 8.42 -16.24
C GLY A 146 27.23 9.92 -16.05
N SER A 147 26.24 10.82 -16.21
CA SER A 147 26.58 12.28 -16.19
C SER A 147 25.53 13.27 -15.68
N SER A 148 24.40 12.82 -15.11
CA SER A 148 23.46 13.76 -14.49
C SER A 148 23.91 14.09 -13.06
N ALA A 149 24.01 15.37 -12.72
CA ALA A 149 24.19 15.78 -11.33
C ALA A 149 23.03 15.24 -10.47
N LEU A 150 23.38 14.61 -9.34
CA LEU A 150 22.45 13.97 -8.43
C LEU A 150 22.15 14.91 -7.26
N VAL A 151 20.87 15.10 -6.99
CA VAL A 151 20.38 15.75 -5.77
C VAL A 151 20.06 14.66 -4.76
N ARG A 152 20.56 14.82 -3.53
CA ARG A 152 20.28 13.89 -2.44
C ARG A 152 19.19 14.46 -1.56
N PHE A 153 18.30 13.62 -1.05
CA PHE A 153 17.25 13.99 -0.12
C PHE A 153 17.29 13.09 1.10
N LYS A 154 16.95 13.65 2.26
CA LYS A 154 16.85 12.89 3.51
C LYS A 154 15.87 13.56 4.45
N LEU A 155 14.95 12.77 4.99
CA LEU A 155 14.08 13.24 6.06
C LEU A 155 14.87 13.49 7.33
N GLN A 156 14.75 14.69 7.87
CA GLN A 156 15.30 15.04 9.17
C GLN A 156 14.52 14.29 10.27
N GLY A 157 15.24 13.49 11.06
CA GLY A 157 14.70 12.88 12.29
C GLY A 157 13.68 11.74 12.07
N HIS A 158 12.52 11.88 12.73
CA HIS A 158 11.39 10.94 12.74
C HIS A 158 10.34 11.32 11.69
N GLY A 159 10.80 11.67 10.49
CA GLY A 159 10.07 12.52 9.55
C GLY A 159 8.72 12.00 9.05
N SER A 160 8.44 10.69 9.09
CA SER A 160 7.12 10.15 8.72
C SER A 160 6.51 9.31 9.85
N LEU A 161 5.18 9.35 9.94
CA LEU A 161 4.37 8.52 10.84
C LEU A 161 4.62 7.03 10.58
N PHE A 162 4.70 6.58 9.33
CA PHE A 162 4.98 5.18 9.02
C PHE A 162 6.37 4.74 9.49
N SER A 163 7.39 5.59 9.27
CA SER A 163 8.76 5.36 9.78
C SER A 163 8.78 5.29 11.30
N LEU A 164 7.99 6.16 11.94
CA LEU A 164 7.90 6.23 13.38
C LEU A 164 7.20 5.01 13.96
N ALA A 165 6.06 4.63 13.40
CA ALA A 165 5.34 3.41 13.75
C ALA A 165 6.25 2.19 13.62
N GLY A 166 7.04 2.11 12.54
CA GLY A 166 8.01 1.03 12.34
C GLY A 166 9.16 0.99 13.35
N LYS A 167 9.53 2.14 13.93
CA LYS A 167 10.52 2.19 15.03
C LYS A 167 9.91 1.87 16.39
N ILE A 168 8.62 2.16 16.58
CA ILE A 168 7.88 1.96 17.82
C ILE A 168 7.44 0.50 17.94
N ILE A 169 6.70 -0.01 16.96
CA ILE A 169 5.93 -1.26 17.06
C ILE A 169 6.80 -2.49 17.34
N PRO A 170 7.98 -2.69 16.72
CA PRO A 170 8.87 -3.78 17.08
C PRO A 170 9.33 -3.71 18.53
N LYS A 171 9.61 -2.50 19.06
CA LYS A 171 10.02 -2.32 20.46
C LYS A 171 8.89 -2.66 21.43
N LEU A 172 7.67 -2.29 21.09
CA LEU A 172 6.47 -2.63 21.88
C LEU A 172 6.18 -4.15 21.84
N SER A 173 6.49 -4.83 20.74
CA SER A 173 6.18 -6.26 20.57
C SER A 173 7.15 -7.21 21.29
N THR A 174 8.24 -6.71 21.88
CA THR A 174 9.26 -7.56 22.53
C THR A 174 8.84 -8.13 23.89
N LYS A 175 7.80 -7.60 24.52
CA LYS A 175 7.25 -8.19 25.75
C LYS A 175 6.27 -9.28 25.40
N LYS A 176 6.37 -10.39 26.13
CA LYS A 176 5.40 -11.47 26.11
C LYS A 176 4.07 -10.86 26.52
N ARG A 177 3.13 -10.67 25.57
CA ARG A 177 1.77 -10.25 25.89
C ARG A 177 1.27 -11.14 27.02
N SER A 178 0.79 -10.53 28.11
CA SER A 178 0.05 -11.30 29.10
C SER A 178 -1.18 -11.86 28.38
N ASP A 179 -1.35 -13.18 28.34
CA ASP A 179 -2.54 -13.85 27.82
C ASP A 179 -3.84 -13.44 28.59
N GLU A 180 -3.71 -12.54 29.58
CA GLU A 180 -4.80 -12.07 30.45
C GLU A 180 -5.61 -10.89 29.91
N HIS A 181 -5.37 -10.39 28.69
CA HIS A 181 -6.25 -9.38 28.08
C HIS A 181 -7.59 -10.00 27.61
N LYS A 182 -8.39 -10.40 28.59
CA LYS A 182 -9.85 -10.49 28.49
C LYS A 182 -10.37 -9.06 28.51
N LEU A 183 -10.36 -8.38 27.36
CA LEU A 183 -11.45 -7.42 27.14
C LEU A 183 -12.74 -8.20 27.42
N LEU A 184 -13.51 -7.67 28.35
CA LEU A 184 -14.66 -8.30 28.95
C LEU A 184 -15.62 -8.64 27.82
N LEU A 185 -15.57 -9.88 27.31
CA LEU A 185 -16.64 -10.54 26.57
C LEU A 185 -17.85 -10.59 27.51
N GLY A 186 -18.47 -9.44 27.74
CA GLY A 186 -19.64 -9.28 28.55
C GLY A 186 -20.76 -9.94 27.78
N HIS A 187 -21.02 -11.22 28.05
CA HIS A 187 -22.23 -12.00 27.80
C HIS A 187 -23.11 -11.69 26.56
N VAL A 188 -22.60 -11.11 25.48
CA VAL A 188 -23.33 -10.96 24.22
C VAL A 188 -23.06 -12.20 23.38
N MET A 189 -24.14 -12.89 22.97
CA MET A 189 -24.05 -13.98 22.00
C MET A 189 -23.71 -13.42 20.61
N PHE A 190 -22.43 -13.14 20.37
CA PHE A 190 -21.91 -12.73 19.06
C PHE A 190 -22.03 -13.84 17.99
N SER A 191 -22.38 -15.07 18.40
CA SER A 191 -22.61 -16.23 17.52
C SER A 191 -24.04 -16.34 16.99
N SER A 192 -24.92 -15.36 17.25
CA SER A 192 -26.29 -15.40 16.75
C SER A 192 -26.32 -15.35 15.22
N ARG A 193 -27.00 -16.30 14.57
CA ARG A 193 -27.18 -16.35 13.11
C ARG A 193 -27.70 -15.03 12.55
N SER A 194 -28.67 -14.42 13.23
CA SER A 194 -29.25 -13.12 12.84
C SER A 194 -28.25 -11.96 12.80
N LEU A 195 -27.29 -11.93 13.72
CA LEU A 195 -26.21 -10.93 13.70
C LEU A 195 -25.30 -11.17 12.50
N ILE A 196 -24.93 -12.43 12.26
CA ILE A 196 -24.07 -12.80 11.13
C ILE A 196 -24.77 -12.46 9.80
N ASP A 197 -26.06 -12.78 9.65
CA ASP A 197 -26.86 -12.44 8.48
C ASP A 197 -26.83 -10.92 8.23
N LYS A 198 -27.04 -10.11 9.29
CA LYS A 198 -26.95 -8.64 9.22
C LYS A 198 -25.57 -8.16 8.77
N LEU A 199 -24.48 -8.72 9.31
CA LEU A 199 -23.10 -8.34 8.93
C LEU A 199 -22.80 -8.71 7.47
N VAL A 200 -23.26 -9.88 7.01
CA VAL A 200 -23.16 -10.30 5.61
C VAL A 200 -23.90 -9.33 4.69
N ASP A 201 -25.12 -8.93 5.05
CA ASP A 201 -25.88 -7.98 4.25
C ASP A 201 -25.23 -6.58 4.22
N ILE A 202 -24.70 -6.11 5.35
CA ILE A 202 -23.94 -4.85 5.39
C ILE A 202 -22.75 -4.91 4.44
N TYR A 203 -22.00 -6.02 4.44
CA TYR A 203 -20.84 -6.17 3.56
C TYR A 203 -21.21 -6.01 2.08
N PHE A 204 -22.20 -6.76 1.59
CA PHE A 204 -22.58 -6.71 0.17
C PHE A 204 -23.25 -5.39 -0.23
N ASN A 205 -24.01 -4.79 0.67
CA ASN A 205 -24.69 -3.52 0.39
C ASN A 205 -23.76 -2.29 0.48
N CYS A 206 -22.67 -2.37 1.26
CA CYS A 206 -21.81 -1.21 1.54
C CYS A 206 -20.37 -1.40 1.08
N HIS A 207 -19.70 -2.46 1.53
CA HIS A 207 -18.24 -2.55 1.45
C HIS A 207 -17.76 -3.25 0.18
N ASN A 208 -18.53 -4.22 -0.33
CA ASN A 208 -18.16 -4.98 -1.53
C ASN A 208 -18.20 -4.11 -2.81
N LEU A 209 -18.84 -2.94 -2.78
CA LEU A 209 -18.96 -2.06 -3.92
C LEU A 209 -17.62 -1.54 -4.45
N TYR A 210 -16.64 -1.32 -3.58
CA TYR A 210 -15.36 -0.70 -3.94
C TYR A 210 -14.43 -1.65 -4.69
N CYS A 211 -14.14 -2.83 -4.13
CA CYS A 211 -13.18 -3.77 -4.72
C CYS A 211 -13.80 -5.08 -5.20
N GLY A 212 -15.07 -5.35 -4.90
CA GLY A 212 -15.71 -6.63 -5.24
C GLY A 212 -14.93 -7.84 -4.73
N TRP A 213 -14.41 -7.80 -3.50
CA TRP A 213 -13.57 -8.87 -2.95
C TRP A 213 -14.31 -10.21 -2.82
N LEU A 214 -15.64 -10.21 -2.82
CA LEU A 214 -16.42 -11.44 -2.94
C LEU A 214 -17.41 -11.36 -4.09
N HIS A 215 -17.58 -12.51 -4.73
CA HIS A 215 -18.68 -12.71 -5.65
C HIS A 215 -19.96 -13.08 -4.87
N GLU A 216 -20.91 -12.15 -4.79
CA GLU A 216 -22.11 -12.26 -3.95
C GLU A 216 -22.93 -13.53 -4.22
N SER A 217 -23.26 -13.84 -5.47
CA SER A 217 -24.13 -14.98 -5.76
C SER A 217 -23.48 -16.32 -5.38
N SER A 218 -22.18 -16.49 -5.64
CA SER A 218 -21.45 -17.69 -5.21
C SER A 218 -21.34 -17.76 -3.69
N PHE A 219 -21.05 -16.64 -3.04
CA PHE A 219 -20.96 -16.57 -1.58
C PHE A 219 -22.28 -16.93 -0.93
N ARG A 220 -23.39 -16.27 -1.30
CA ARG A 220 -24.71 -16.51 -0.71
C ARG A 220 -25.19 -17.94 -0.93
N LYS A 221 -24.90 -18.54 -2.09
CA LYS A 221 -25.17 -19.96 -2.36
C LYS A 221 -24.44 -20.86 -1.36
N ARG A 222 -23.12 -20.68 -1.18
CA ARG A 222 -22.33 -21.41 -0.17
C ARG A 222 -22.87 -21.16 1.24
N TYR A 223 -23.13 -19.90 1.58
CA TYR A 223 -23.61 -19.45 2.89
C TYR A 223 -24.93 -20.13 3.31
N SER A 224 -25.88 -20.25 2.39
CA SER A 224 -27.18 -20.91 2.65
C SER A 224 -27.07 -22.39 3.00
N GLN A 225 -25.97 -23.03 2.62
CA GLN A 225 -25.70 -24.46 2.86
C GLN A 225 -24.94 -24.69 4.17
N LEU A 226 -24.42 -23.63 4.81
CA LEU A 226 -23.66 -23.74 6.05
C LEU A 226 -24.60 -23.96 7.23
N LYS A 227 -24.37 -25.06 7.97
CA LYS A 227 -25.02 -25.31 9.26
C LYS A 227 -24.64 -24.22 10.27
N GLU A 228 -23.33 -24.04 10.46
CA GLU A 228 -22.74 -23.03 11.34
C GLU A 228 -21.89 -22.06 10.51
N PRO A 229 -22.28 -20.78 10.34
CA PRO A 229 -21.54 -19.85 9.49
C PRO A 229 -20.11 -19.60 9.94
N LEU A 230 -19.88 -19.54 11.26
CA LEU A 230 -18.55 -19.28 11.81
C LEU A 230 -17.60 -20.47 11.69
N ASP A 231 -18.08 -21.61 11.19
CA ASP A 231 -17.19 -22.70 10.78
C ASP A 231 -16.50 -22.43 9.44
N ASP A 232 -17.02 -21.49 8.65
CA ASP A 232 -16.48 -21.05 7.37
C ASP A 232 -15.48 -19.90 7.55
N LEU A 233 -14.27 -20.03 6.98
CA LEU A 233 -13.21 -19.04 7.14
C LEU A 233 -13.62 -17.68 6.55
N ILE A 234 -14.20 -17.66 5.35
CA ILE A 234 -14.57 -16.40 4.69
C ILE A 234 -15.66 -15.70 5.49
N CYS A 235 -16.66 -16.43 5.98
CA CYS A 235 -17.72 -15.85 6.81
C CYS A 235 -17.16 -15.22 8.10
N ALA A 236 -16.26 -15.90 8.82
CA ALA A 236 -15.65 -15.36 10.02
C ALA A 236 -14.79 -14.11 9.72
N SER A 237 -13.99 -14.16 8.66
CA SER A 237 -13.15 -13.02 8.22
C SER A 237 -13.99 -11.83 7.76
N LEU A 238 -15.09 -12.06 7.05
CA LEU A 238 -16.04 -11.02 6.63
C LEU A 238 -16.65 -10.32 7.84
N CYS A 239 -17.13 -11.07 8.83
CA CYS A 239 -17.71 -10.48 10.04
C CYS A 239 -16.68 -9.63 10.79
N CYS A 240 -15.43 -10.12 10.89
CA CYS A 240 -14.32 -9.36 11.47
C CYS A 240 -14.07 -8.05 10.70
N TYR A 241 -14.01 -8.12 9.37
CA TYR A 241 -13.80 -6.98 8.49
C TYR A 241 -14.89 -5.91 8.61
N VAL A 242 -16.18 -6.32 8.60
CA VAL A 242 -17.31 -5.40 8.74
C VAL A 242 -17.27 -4.68 10.08
N CYS A 243 -16.98 -5.39 11.17
CA CYS A 243 -16.86 -4.76 12.48
C CYS A 243 -15.69 -3.78 12.57
N ALA A 244 -14.56 -4.08 11.89
CA ALA A 244 -13.35 -3.26 11.90
C ALA A 244 -13.43 -2.03 10.97
N THR A 245 -14.39 -2.00 10.07
CA THR A 245 -14.52 -0.96 9.04
C THR A 245 -15.69 -0.03 9.36
N PRO A 246 -15.52 1.30 9.30
CA PRO A 246 -16.61 2.26 9.50
C PRO A 246 -17.82 2.01 8.60
N CYS A 247 -19.02 2.00 9.19
CA CYS A 247 -20.28 1.85 8.47
C CYS A 247 -21.45 2.40 9.29
N ASP A 248 -22.28 3.26 8.70
CA ASP A 248 -23.44 3.86 9.39
C ASP A 248 -24.57 2.85 9.61
N HIS A 249 -24.62 1.77 8.84
CA HIS A 249 -25.59 0.69 9.02
C HIS A 249 -25.24 -0.25 10.18
N LEU A 250 -24.05 -0.08 10.78
CA LEU A 250 -23.58 -0.84 11.93
C LEU A 250 -23.90 -0.07 13.22
N ASP A 251 -25.06 -0.35 13.79
CA ASP A 251 -25.58 0.29 15.02
C ASP A 251 -24.91 -0.26 16.30
N PHE A 252 -23.59 -0.06 16.38
CA PHE A 252 -22.75 -0.46 17.52
C PHE A 252 -21.70 0.61 17.80
N ASN A 253 -21.45 0.88 19.07
CA ASN A 253 -20.38 1.80 19.46
C ASN A 253 -18.98 1.20 19.21
N ALA A 254 -17.93 2.02 19.31
CA ALA A 254 -16.56 1.61 19.02
C ALA A 254 -16.10 0.41 19.88
N TYR A 255 -16.47 0.35 21.17
CA TYR A 255 -16.12 -0.76 22.06
C TYR A 255 -16.84 -2.06 21.69
N GLN A 256 -18.14 -2.02 21.43
CA GLN A 256 -18.90 -3.19 20.98
C GLN A 256 -18.34 -3.73 19.67
N ARG A 257 -17.94 -2.83 18.75
CA ARG A 257 -17.28 -3.20 17.50
C ARG A 257 -15.93 -3.87 17.74
N ARG A 258 -15.10 -3.33 18.66
CA ARG A 258 -13.83 -3.94 19.10
C ARG A 258 -14.04 -5.37 19.62
N ASP A 259 -15.01 -5.57 20.52
CA ASP A 259 -15.30 -6.89 21.11
C ASP A 259 -15.74 -7.91 20.05
N MET A 260 -16.64 -7.51 19.15
CA MET A 260 -17.07 -8.34 18.03
C MET A 260 -15.90 -8.68 17.10
N CYS A 261 -15.07 -7.68 16.78
CA CYS A 261 -13.87 -7.84 15.99
C CYS A 261 -12.94 -8.89 16.58
N ASP A 262 -12.64 -8.82 17.88
CA ASP A 262 -11.77 -9.77 18.57
C ASP A 262 -12.35 -11.18 18.52
N TYR A 263 -13.65 -11.32 18.78
CA TYR A 263 -14.34 -12.60 18.68
C TYR A 263 -14.24 -13.23 17.28
N PHE A 264 -14.60 -12.49 16.23
CA PHE A 264 -14.57 -13.00 14.86
C PHE A 264 -13.15 -13.22 14.35
N TYR A 265 -12.19 -12.37 14.75
CA TYR A 265 -10.78 -12.54 14.44
C TYR A 265 -10.23 -13.85 15.01
N LEU A 266 -10.51 -14.16 16.28
CA LEU A 266 -10.07 -15.41 16.91
C LEU A 266 -10.64 -16.64 16.18
N LYS A 267 -11.90 -16.57 15.75
CA LYS A 267 -12.53 -17.63 14.94
C LYS A 267 -11.87 -17.77 13.58
N ALA A 268 -11.69 -16.68 12.84
CA ALA A 268 -11.03 -16.70 11.54
C ALA A 268 -9.59 -17.21 11.64
N LYS A 269 -8.84 -16.78 12.65
CA LYS A 269 -7.46 -17.22 12.92
C LYS A 269 -7.38 -18.72 13.21
N GLU A 270 -8.27 -19.27 14.04
CA GLU A 270 -8.33 -20.72 14.29
C GLU A 270 -8.48 -21.50 12.97
N LYS A 271 -9.43 -21.08 12.13
CA LYS A 271 -9.73 -21.73 10.84
C LYS A 271 -8.59 -21.58 9.84
N LEU A 272 -8.02 -20.38 9.71
CA LEU A 272 -6.90 -20.11 8.83
C LEU A 272 -5.70 -20.98 9.21
N VAL A 273 -5.37 -21.07 10.49
CA VAL A 273 -4.27 -21.91 10.97
C VAL A 273 -4.51 -23.39 10.69
N ASP A 274 -5.76 -23.84 10.75
CA ASP A 274 -6.12 -25.24 10.47
C ASP A 274 -5.98 -25.61 8.98
N GLN A 275 -6.28 -24.68 8.05
CA GLN A 275 -6.34 -24.95 6.60
C GLN A 275 -5.28 -24.24 5.73
N PHE A 276 -4.33 -23.49 6.29
CA PHE A 276 -3.36 -22.71 5.48
C PHE A 276 -2.55 -23.56 4.49
N ASP A 277 -2.30 -24.84 4.82
CA ASP A 277 -1.52 -25.79 4.02
C ASP A 277 -2.36 -26.64 3.07
N GLU A 278 -3.64 -26.33 2.89
CA GLU A 278 -4.53 -27.07 1.97
C GLU A 278 -4.48 -26.45 0.56
N PRO A 279 -4.01 -27.18 -0.48
CA PRO A 279 -3.84 -26.63 -1.83
C PRO A 279 -5.11 -26.04 -2.43
N ASP A 280 -6.26 -26.68 -2.19
CA ASP A 280 -7.57 -26.25 -2.72
C ASP A 280 -8.14 -25.03 -1.97
N LYS A 281 -7.50 -24.63 -0.86
CA LYS A 281 -7.91 -23.48 -0.03
C LYS A 281 -7.01 -22.26 -0.20
N ARG A 282 -6.02 -22.33 -1.09
CA ARG A 282 -5.05 -21.24 -1.35
C ARG A 282 -5.74 -19.87 -1.55
N LEU A 283 -6.67 -19.77 -2.51
CA LEU A 283 -7.39 -18.52 -2.75
C LEU A 283 -8.27 -18.11 -1.56
N GLU A 284 -8.92 -19.06 -0.89
CA GLU A 284 -9.73 -18.80 0.30
C GLU A 284 -8.89 -18.16 1.43
N ASN A 285 -7.66 -18.66 1.63
CA ASN A 285 -6.71 -18.12 2.61
C ASN A 285 -6.27 -16.70 2.27
N VAL A 286 -6.01 -16.43 0.98
CA VAL A 286 -5.65 -15.09 0.47
C VAL A 286 -6.80 -14.09 0.70
N ILE A 287 -8.03 -14.47 0.37
CA ILE A 287 -9.23 -13.64 0.60
C ILE A 287 -9.38 -13.33 2.10
N ALA A 288 -9.27 -14.36 2.94
CA ALA A 288 -9.40 -14.22 4.38
C ALA A 288 -8.33 -13.28 4.96
N ILE A 289 -7.06 -13.43 4.58
CA ILE A 289 -5.97 -12.58 5.07
C ILE A 289 -6.19 -11.12 4.67
N ASN A 290 -6.64 -10.87 3.44
CA ASN A 290 -7.00 -9.52 3.01
C ASN A 290 -8.15 -8.92 3.83
N MET A 291 -9.17 -9.69 4.18
CA MET A 291 -10.28 -9.22 5.03
C MET A 291 -9.82 -8.94 6.48
N LEU A 292 -8.90 -9.73 7.01
CA LEU A 292 -8.39 -9.53 8.36
C LEU A 292 -7.43 -8.32 8.48
N PHE A 293 -7.03 -7.70 7.36
CA PHE A 293 -6.19 -6.50 7.34
C PHE A 293 -6.74 -5.38 8.22
N SER A 294 -8.00 -4.98 7.99
CA SER A 294 -8.59 -3.83 8.69
C SER A 294 -8.47 -3.98 10.20
N TYR A 295 -8.71 -5.20 10.71
CA TYR A 295 -8.57 -5.51 12.12
C TYR A 295 -7.10 -5.50 12.58
N MET A 296 -6.20 -6.17 11.87
CA MET A 296 -4.80 -6.25 12.30
C MET A 296 -4.11 -4.87 12.28
N HIS A 297 -4.48 -4.03 11.31
CA HIS A 297 -4.05 -2.64 11.24
C HIS A 297 -4.59 -1.83 12.43
N MET A 298 -5.91 -1.84 12.64
CA MET A 298 -6.59 -1.16 13.75
C MET A 298 -5.98 -1.55 15.12
N THR A 299 -5.60 -2.82 15.29
CA THR A 299 -5.12 -3.39 16.57
C THR A 299 -3.60 -3.42 16.71
N LEU A 300 -2.86 -2.74 15.82
CA LEU A 300 -1.40 -2.68 15.84
C LEU A 300 -0.71 -4.04 15.76
N LYS A 301 -1.38 -5.09 15.25
CA LYS A 301 -0.85 -6.44 15.08
C LYS A 301 0.03 -6.56 13.83
N LEU A 302 0.88 -5.56 13.58
CA LEU A 302 1.57 -5.40 12.29
C LEU A 302 2.64 -6.47 12.02
N ILE A 303 3.25 -7.05 13.06
CA ILE A 303 4.20 -8.17 12.90
C ILE A 303 3.49 -9.45 12.48
N GLU A 304 2.36 -9.76 13.14
CA GLU A 304 1.52 -10.88 12.73
C GLU A 304 0.97 -10.64 11.32
N TYR A 305 0.61 -9.40 11.01
CA TYR A 305 0.15 -9.03 9.69
C TYR A 305 1.20 -9.21 8.60
N ASP A 306 2.44 -8.76 8.83
CA ASP A 306 3.57 -8.99 7.91
C ASP A 306 3.82 -10.49 7.64
N THR A 307 3.62 -11.34 8.66
CA THR A 307 3.71 -12.79 8.48
C THR A 307 2.61 -13.30 7.53
N TYR A 308 1.36 -12.91 7.76
CA TYR A 308 0.25 -13.34 6.91
C TYR A 308 0.30 -12.78 5.49
N VAL A 309 0.74 -11.54 5.32
CA VAL A 309 0.94 -10.94 3.99
C VAL A 309 2.05 -11.67 3.26
N THR A 310 3.17 -11.98 3.91
CA THR A 310 4.24 -12.78 3.29
C THR A 310 3.72 -14.13 2.78
N ILE A 311 2.91 -14.83 3.59
CA ILE A 311 2.29 -16.10 3.17
C ILE A 311 1.35 -15.88 1.98
N SER A 312 0.51 -14.85 2.03
CA SER A 312 -0.46 -14.57 0.97
C SER A 312 0.21 -14.16 -0.34
N THR A 313 1.29 -13.38 -0.27
CA THR A 313 2.12 -13.01 -1.42
C THR A 313 2.70 -14.25 -2.09
N GLN A 314 3.24 -15.19 -1.32
CA GLN A 314 3.75 -16.44 -1.89
C GLN A 314 2.64 -17.26 -2.56
N ILE A 315 1.49 -17.42 -1.88
CA ILE A 315 0.32 -18.11 -2.48
C ILE A 315 -0.11 -17.41 -3.77
N CYS A 316 -0.09 -16.08 -3.80
CA CYS A 316 -0.44 -15.30 -4.97
C CYS A 316 0.52 -15.53 -6.15
N TYR A 317 1.84 -15.60 -5.91
CA TYR A 317 2.80 -15.95 -6.96
C TYR A 317 2.64 -17.37 -7.47
N ASP A 318 2.34 -18.33 -6.59
CA ASP A 318 2.07 -19.71 -6.97
C ASP A 318 0.80 -19.80 -7.84
N LEU A 319 -0.29 -19.13 -7.42
CA LEU A 319 -1.55 -19.08 -8.18
C LEU A 319 -1.38 -18.35 -9.52
N GLN A 320 -0.59 -17.26 -9.55
CA GLN A 320 -0.29 -16.53 -10.77
C GLN A 320 0.37 -17.46 -11.79
N SER A 321 1.42 -18.17 -11.37
CA SER A 321 2.15 -19.12 -12.22
C SER A 321 1.24 -20.24 -12.75
N GLU A 322 0.34 -20.75 -11.92
CA GLU A 322 -0.64 -21.78 -12.28
C GLU A 322 -1.65 -21.27 -13.34
N TYR A 323 -2.23 -20.09 -13.14
CA TYR A 323 -3.16 -19.50 -14.10
C TYR A 323 -2.48 -19.13 -15.42
N GLU A 324 -1.24 -18.64 -15.38
CA GLU A 324 -0.43 -18.34 -16.57
C GLU A 324 -0.11 -19.62 -17.36
N ALA A 325 0.34 -20.68 -16.69
CA ALA A 325 0.61 -21.98 -17.31
C ALA A 325 -0.66 -22.59 -17.94
N ALA A 326 -1.81 -22.45 -17.26
CA ALA A 326 -3.10 -22.90 -17.76
C ALA A 326 -3.74 -21.97 -18.80
N LYS A 327 -3.16 -20.78 -19.03
CA LYS A 327 -3.72 -19.70 -19.88
C LYS A 327 -5.14 -19.30 -19.47
N ILE A 328 -5.43 -19.34 -18.18
CA ILE A 328 -6.73 -18.95 -17.62
C ILE A 328 -6.65 -17.47 -17.24
N GLN A 329 -7.49 -16.65 -17.86
CA GLN A 329 -7.61 -15.22 -17.58
C GLN A 329 -9.07 -14.77 -17.38
N THR A 330 -9.97 -15.74 -17.17
CA THR A 330 -11.41 -15.53 -17.08
C THR A 330 -12.02 -16.40 -15.98
N GLY A 331 -13.28 -16.12 -15.62
CA GLY A 331 -14.00 -16.85 -14.57
C GLY A 331 -13.95 -16.17 -13.21
N ILE A 332 -14.77 -16.67 -12.29
CA ILE A 332 -14.95 -16.08 -10.96
C ILE A 332 -13.65 -16.18 -10.15
N ASP A 333 -13.03 -17.35 -10.11
CA ASP A 333 -11.83 -17.58 -9.30
C ASP A 333 -10.66 -16.71 -9.75
N TYR A 334 -10.43 -16.60 -11.07
CA TYR A 334 -9.39 -15.73 -11.62
C TYR A 334 -9.66 -14.25 -11.30
N ALA A 335 -10.91 -13.78 -11.45
CA ALA A 335 -11.26 -12.39 -11.15
C ALA A 335 -11.06 -12.05 -9.67
N LEU A 336 -11.45 -12.96 -8.75
CA LEU A 336 -11.20 -12.80 -7.32
C LEU A 336 -9.69 -12.84 -7.01
N PHE A 337 -8.95 -13.76 -7.62
CA PHE A 337 -7.49 -13.81 -7.53
C PHE A 337 -6.86 -12.47 -7.94
N ALA A 338 -7.20 -11.91 -9.11
CA ALA A 338 -6.62 -10.67 -9.61
C ALA A 338 -6.86 -9.47 -8.68
N ARG A 339 -8.10 -9.34 -8.16
CA ARG A 339 -8.48 -8.28 -7.20
C ARG A 339 -7.69 -8.41 -5.89
N HIS A 340 -7.57 -9.64 -5.37
CA HIS A 340 -6.86 -9.88 -4.11
C HIS A 340 -5.34 -9.83 -4.23
N PHE A 341 -4.78 -10.21 -5.38
CA PHE A 341 -3.37 -10.05 -5.70
C PHE A 341 -2.99 -8.57 -5.63
N THR A 342 -3.75 -7.72 -6.33
CA THR A 342 -3.55 -6.27 -6.32
C THR A 342 -3.60 -5.71 -4.89
N GLN A 343 -4.60 -6.10 -4.11
CA GLN A 343 -4.72 -5.65 -2.72
C GLN A 343 -3.51 -6.05 -1.86
N ILE A 344 -3.03 -7.29 -1.99
CA ILE A 344 -1.86 -7.79 -1.23
C ILE A 344 -0.61 -7.02 -1.63
N SER A 345 -0.44 -6.76 -2.92
CA SER A 345 0.65 -5.95 -3.44
C SER A 345 0.67 -4.56 -2.82
N CYS A 346 -0.46 -3.84 -2.79
CA CYS A 346 -0.55 -2.51 -2.18
C CYS A 346 -0.26 -2.53 -0.67
N VAL A 347 -0.84 -3.51 0.03
CA VAL A 347 -0.62 -3.75 1.46
C VAL A 347 0.86 -4.01 1.77
N ARG A 348 1.52 -4.84 0.94
CA ARG A 348 2.91 -5.24 1.14
C ARG A 348 3.84 -4.04 1.12
N LEU A 349 3.64 -3.11 0.18
CA LEU A 349 4.40 -1.87 0.10
C LEU A 349 4.29 -1.05 1.40
N THR A 350 3.08 -0.90 1.92
CA THR A 350 2.84 -0.18 3.19
C THR A 350 3.53 -0.89 4.37
N LEU A 351 3.44 -2.22 4.41
CA LEU A 351 4.06 -3.01 5.47
C LEU A 351 5.58 -3.05 5.40
N ASP A 352 6.18 -3.00 4.21
CA ASP A 352 7.64 -2.97 4.08
C ASP A 352 8.20 -1.68 4.72
N CYS A 353 7.51 -0.53 4.59
CA CYS A 353 7.86 0.70 5.29
C CYS A 353 7.81 0.52 6.81
N ILE A 354 6.70 -0.03 7.31
CA ILE A 354 6.46 -0.23 8.75
C ILE A 354 7.42 -1.28 9.34
N ALA A 355 7.70 -2.36 8.62
CA ALA A 355 8.60 -3.41 9.04
C ALA A 355 10.08 -3.05 8.84
N ASN A 356 10.37 -1.86 8.30
CA ASN A 356 11.70 -1.39 7.95
C ASN A 356 12.44 -2.37 7.03
N LYS A 357 11.75 -2.86 6.00
CA LYS A 357 12.25 -3.79 4.98
C LYS A 357 12.52 -3.07 3.66
N PRO A 358 13.38 -3.62 2.78
CA PRO A 358 13.45 -3.18 1.40
C PRO A 358 12.08 -3.28 0.72
N ARG A 359 11.82 -2.39 -0.24
CA ARG A 359 10.58 -2.39 -1.00
C ARG A 359 10.43 -3.70 -1.77
N SER A 360 9.32 -4.39 -1.59
CA SER A 360 8.96 -5.51 -2.47
C SER A 360 8.67 -4.98 -3.88
N HIS A 361 9.32 -5.54 -4.90
CA HIS A 361 9.01 -5.21 -6.27
C HIS A 361 7.69 -5.82 -6.69
N LEU A 362 6.86 -5.03 -7.37
CA LEU A 362 5.66 -5.52 -8.02
C LEU A 362 6.04 -6.34 -9.27
N PRO A 363 5.28 -7.38 -9.63
CA PRO A 363 5.47 -8.03 -10.92
C PRO A 363 5.29 -7.03 -12.06
N ASN A 364 6.03 -7.23 -13.15
CA ASN A 364 6.01 -6.36 -14.33
C ASN A 364 4.61 -6.14 -14.93
N SER A 365 3.70 -7.10 -14.73
CA SER A 365 2.29 -6.98 -15.12
C SER A 365 1.40 -7.53 -14.00
N LEU A 366 0.60 -6.64 -13.41
CA LEU A 366 -0.45 -7.07 -12.48
C LEU A 366 -1.58 -7.77 -13.24
N PRO A 367 -2.23 -8.79 -12.65
CA PRO A 367 -3.38 -9.46 -13.28
C PRO A 367 -4.53 -8.48 -13.56
N LYS A 368 -5.20 -8.66 -14.71
CA LYS A 368 -6.34 -7.81 -15.08
C LYS A 368 -7.55 -8.08 -14.18
N MET A 369 -8.10 -7.00 -13.62
CA MET A 369 -9.27 -7.06 -12.73
C MET A 369 -10.58 -7.02 -13.52
N ASN A 370 -11.05 -8.19 -13.93
CA ASN A 370 -12.32 -8.30 -14.65
C ASN A 370 -13.52 -8.06 -13.72
N ALA A 371 -14.49 -7.28 -14.19
CA ALA A 371 -15.79 -7.16 -13.54
C ALA A 371 -16.77 -8.25 -14.01
N PHE A 372 -17.73 -8.62 -13.16
CA PHE A 372 -18.78 -9.56 -13.52
C PHE A 372 -19.96 -8.86 -14.21
N PRO A 373 -20.70 -9.54 -15.12
CA PRO A 373 -21.81 -8.92 -15.86
C PRO A 373 -22.89 -8.31 -14.97
N TYR A 374 -23.20 -8.96 -13.85
CA TYR A 374 -24.26 -8.57 -12.90
C TYR A 374 -23.76 -7.72 -11.72
N GLU A 375 -22.47 -7.39 -11.65
CA GLU A 375 -21.98 -6.46 -10.63
C GLU A 375 -22.59 -5.06 -10.82
N PRO A 376 -22.80 -4.30 -9.72
CA PRO A 376 -23.23 -2.92 -9.77
C PRO A 376 -22.35 -2.08 -10.69
N LYS A 377 -22.94 -1.04 -11.28
CA LYS A 377 -22.23 -0.12 -12.18
C LYS A 377 -21.05 0.51 -11.47
N GLU A 378 -21.26 0.91 -10.22
CA GLU A 378 -20.27 1.53 -9.35
C GLU A 378 -19.06 0.62 -9.19
N THR A 379 -19.25 -0.68 -8.91
CA THR A 379 -18.13 -1.64 -8.78
C THR A 379 -17.31 -1.74 -10.07
N LYS A 380 -17.96 -1.74 -11.23
CA LYS A 380 -17.26 -1.75 -12.52
C LYS A 380 -16.39 -0.51 -12.70
N GLU A 381 -16.92 0.65 -12.33
CA GLU A 381 -16.21 1.93 -12.44
C GLU A 381 -15.03 2.00 -11.45
N TYR A 382 -15.17 1.51 -10.22
CA TYR A 382 -14.03 1.42 -9.29
C TYR A 382 -12.97 0.44 -9.76
N LEU A 383 -13.35 -0.73 -10.29
CA LEU A 383 -12.38 -1.68 -10.87
C LEU A 383 -11.62 -1.06 -12.05
N GLN A 384 -12.28 -0.24 -12.87
CA GLN A 384 -11.62 0.51 -13.95
C GLN A 384 -10.62 1.53 -13.40
N VAL A 385 -10.96 2.25 -12.32
CA VAL A 385 -10.01 3.15 -11.63
C VAL A 385 -8.81 2.36 -11.09
N LEU A 386 -9.04 1.22 -10.44
CA LEU A 386 -7.96 0.39 -9.88
C LEU A 386 -7.08 -0.22 -10.98
N GLU A 387 -7.65 -0.63 -12.11
CA GLU A 387 -6.89 -1.13 -13.26
C GLU A 387 -6.00 -0.03 -13.84
N TRP A 388 -6.54 1.18 -14.01
CA TRP A 388 -5.74 2.34 -14.41
C TRP A 388 -4.62 2.63 -13.40
N LEU A 389 -4.90 2.61 -12.10
CA LEU A 389 -3.88 2.80 -11.06
C LEU A 389 -2.81 1.70 -11.11
N ASN A 390 -3.17 0.46 -11.42
CA ASN A 390 -2.18 -0.60 -11.61
C ASN A 390 -1.26 -0.31 -12.79
N GLU A 391 -1.79 0.14 -13.93
CA GLU A 391 -0.97 0.58 -15.07
C GLU A 391 -0.05 1.74 -14.68
N VAL A 392 -0.54 2.64 -13.81
CA VAL A 392 0.24 3.73 -13.27
C VAL A 392 1.46 3.23 -12.49
N TYR A 393 1.23 2.37 -11.51
CA TYR A 393 2.28 1.85 -10.65
C TYR A 393 3.22 0.87 -11.36
N SER A 394 2.77 0.24 -12.45
CA SER A 394 3.61 -0.59 -13.32
C SER A 394 4.49 0.22 -14.28
N ASN A 395 4.33 1.55 -14.36
CA ASN A 395 5.22 2.37 -15.19
C ASN A 395 6.64 2.40 -14.60
N PRO A 396 7.71 2.11 -15.39
CA PRO A 396 9.08 2.05 -14.86
C PRO A 396 9.60 3.35 -14.23
N VAL A 397 9.09 4.51 -14.64
CA VAL A 397 9.44 5.80 -14.02
C VAL A 397 8.78 5.91 -12.65
N MET A 398 7.49 5.54 -12.56
CA MET A 398 6.76 5.54 -11.29
C MET A 398 7.33 4.52 -10.32
N ASP A 399 7.63 3.31 -10.76
CA ASP A 399 8.21 2.27 -9.89
C ASP A 399 9.53 2.74 -9.26
N ARG A 400 10.39 3.40 -10.05
CA ARG A 400 11.62 4.01 -9.54
C ARG A 400 11.37 5.17 -8.57
N LEU A 401 10.40 6.04 -8.86
CA LEU A 401 10.06 7.14 -7.95
C LEU A 401 9.54 6.61 -6.62
N GLU A 402 8.63 5.64 -6.65
CA GLU A 402 8.09 4.96 -5.47
C GLU A 402 9.18 4.24 -4.67
N GLU A 403 10.18 3.63 -5.33
CA GLU A 403 11.34 3.07 -4.64
C GLU A 403 12.13 4.16 -3.89
N GLN A 404 12.33 5.33 -4.49
CA GLN A 404 12.99 6.44 -3.80
C GLN A 404 12.15 7.00 -2.64
N VAL A 405 10.82 7.08 -2.79
CA VAL A 405 9.88 7.44 -1.72
C VAL A 405 10.01 6.45 -0.55
N HIS A 406 10.07 5.15 -0.86
CA HIS A 406 10.24 4.09 0.13
C HIS A 406 11.56 4.23 0.89
N ILE A 407 12.68 4.36 0.18
CA ILE A 407 14.02 4.56 0.78
C ILE A 407 14.00 5.76 1.72
N LEU A 408 13.39 6.85 1.28
CA LEU A 408 13.27 8.06 2.08
C LEU A 408 12.41 7.84 3.34
N SER A 409 11.28 7.13 3.21
CA SER A 409 10.38 6.77 4.32
C SER A 409 11.07 5.90 5.38
N LEU A 410 12.04 5.07 4.99
CA LEU A 410 12.90 4.33 5.92
C LEU A 410 13.90 5.24 6.69
N GLY A 411 14.00 6.52 6.33
CA GLY A 411 14.95 7.48 6.87
C GLY A 411 16.33 7.43 6.22
N ASN A 412 16.45 6.70 5.09
CA ASN A 412 17.67 6.64 4.31
C ASN A 412 17.76 7.83 3.35
N THR A 413 18.95 8.04 2.79
CA THR A 413 19.17 9.06 1.78
C THR A 413 18.79 8.53 0.41
N CYS A 414 17.85 9.20 -0.27
CA CYS A 414 17.53 8.92 -1.66
C CYS A 414 18.29 9.90 -2.58
N ALA A 415 18.48 9.53 -3.85
CA ALA A 415 19.16 10.37 -4.82
C ALA A 415 18.37 10.40 -6.14
N LEU A 416 18.08 11.60 -6.62
CA LEU A 416 17.41 11.82 -7.90
C LEU A 416 18.30 12.66 -8.80
N SER A 417 18.27 12.37 -10.10
CA SER A 417 18.90 13.25 -11.08
C SER A 417 18.08 14.54 -11.23
N PHE A 418 18.75 15.65 -11.55
CA PHE A 418 18.05 16.88 -11.94
C PHE A 418 17.08 16.64 -13.09
N ASP A 419 17.46 15.80 -14.06
CA ASP A 419 16.61 15.46 -15.20
C ASP A 419 15.27 14.87 -14.76
N THR A 420 15.28 13.94 -13.78
CA THR A 420 14.05 13.38 -13.20
C THR A 420 13.20 14.44 -12.52
N ILE A 421 13.81 15.35 -11.75
CA ILE A 421 13.09 16.42 -11.03
C ILE A 421 12.44 17.41 -12.01
N PHE A 422 13.19 17.90 -13.00
CA PHE A 422 12.67 18.86 -13.99
C PHE A 422 11.63 18.25 -14.93
N LYS A 423 11.75 16.95 -15.23
CA LYS A 423 10.75 16.25 -16.06
C LYS A 423 9.52 15.81 -15.27
N LEU A 424 9.51 15.93 -13.95
CA LEU A 424 8.40 15.44 -13.12
C LEU A 424 7.06 16.06 -13.52
N GLU A 425 6.98 17.39 -13.66
CA GLU A 425 5.73 18.06 -14.05
C GLU A 425 5.25 17.64 -15.44
N GLN A 426 6.17 17.53 -16.40
CA GLN A 426 5.86 17.08 -17.76
C GLN A 426 5.38 15.62 -17.75
N PHE A 427 6.08 14.77 -17.02
CA PHE A 427 5.72 13.38 -16.82
C PHE A 427 4.31 13.26 -16.23
N LEU A 428 4.02 13.94 -15.11
CA LEU A 428 2.69 13.94 -14.50
C LEU A 428 1.60 14.48 -15.44
N THR A 429 1.93 15.49 -16.25
CA THR A 429 1.00 16.05 -17.26
C THR A 429 0.70 15.07 -18.38
N ASP A 430 1.72 14.37 -18.89
CA ASP A 430 1.53 13.35 -19.92
C ASP A 430 0.78 12.14 -19.37
N PHE A 431 1.09 11.76 -18.14
CA PHE A 431 0.47 10.65 -17.46
C PHE A 431 -1.00 10.89 -17.15
N ARG A 432 -1.37 12.13 -16.81
CA ARG A 432 -2.77 12.55 -16.68
C ARG A 432 -3.56 12.35 -17.98
N LYS A 433 -2.93 12.41 -19.16
CA LYS A 433 -3.60 12.13 -20.45
C LYS A 433 -3.97 10.65 -20.61
N MET A 434 -3.39 9.76 -19.81
CA MET A 434 -3.75 8.33 -19.77
C MET A 434 -4.98 8.06 -18.89
N ILE A 435 -5.42 9.03 -18.06
CA ILE A 435 -6.66 8.90 -17.30
C ILE A 435 -7.82 8.77 -18.29
N PRO A 436 -8.68 7.74 -18.17
CA PRO A 436 -9.87 7.62 -18.99
C PRO A 436 -10.72 8.91 -18.94
N LYS A 437 -11.23 9.36 -20.09
CA LYS A 437 -11.90 10.67 -20.21
C LYS A 437 -13.13 10.80 -19.30
N ASP A 438 -13.80 9.69 -19.07
CA ASP A 438 -14.93 9.51 -18.15
C ASP A 438 -14.54 9.63 -16.67
N LEU A 439 -13.28 9.36 -16.32
CA LEU A 439 -12.74 9.46 -14.96
C LEU A 439 -11.98 10.77 -14.71
N GLN A 440 -11.79 11.59 -15.73
CA GLN A 440 -10.99 12.81 -15.63
C GLN A 440 -11.81 13.99 -15.07
N LEU A 441 -11.48 14.43 -13.86
CA LEU A 441 -12.17 15.54 -13.20
C LEU A 441 -11.73 16.93 -13.72
N CYS A 442 -10.43 17.17 -13.83
CA CYS A 442 -9.87 18.50 -14.10
C CYS A 442 -8.80 18.47 -15.19
N ASP A 443 -8.69 19.57 -15.93
CA ASP A 443 -7.74 19.74 -17.02
C ASP A 443 -6.38 20.29 -16.62
N ASP A 444 -6.27 20.82 -15.41
CA ASP A 444 -5.03 21.40 -14.89
C ASP A 444 -5.03 21.20 -13.38
N PHE A 445 -4.45 20.08 -12.94
CA PHE A 445 -4.38 19.73 -11.53
C PHE A 445 -3.46 20.67 -10.73
N PHE A 446 -2.64 21.47 -11.42
CA PHE A 446 -1.83 22.53 -10.83
C PHE A 446 -2.59 23.87 -10.70
N ASN A 447 -3.82 23.98 -11.20
CA ASN A 447 -4.68 25.14 -10.98
C ASN A 447 -5.71 24.85 -9.88
N GLU A 448 -5.39 25.21 -8.65
CA GLU A 448 -6.22 24.92 -7.47
C GLU A 448 -7.66 25.45 -7.61
N ALA A 449 -7.83 26.65 -8.17
CA ALA A 449 -9.16 27.25 -8.36
C ALA A 449 -10.02 26.46 -9.35
N LYS A 450 -9.45 26.04 -10.49
CA LYS A 450 -10.13 25.16 -11.45
C LYS A 450 -10.46 23.80 -10.84
N CYS A 451 -9.54 23.20 -10.09
CA CYS A 451 -9.78 21.94 -9.40
C CYS A 451 -10.94 22.04 -8.42
N ARG A 452 -10.97 23.07 -7.58
CA ARG A 452 -12.07 23.32 -6.63
C ARG A 452 -13.41 23.50 -7.36
N GLN A 453 -13.42 24.29 -8.43
CA GLN A 453 -14.61 24.45 -9.27
C GLN A 453 -15.10 23.13 -9.86
N ALA A 454 -14.19 22.29 -10.37
CA ALA A 454 -14.53 20.98 -10.91
C ALA A 454 -15.07 20.02 -9.83
N LEU A 455 -14.50 20.04 -8.62
CA LEU A 455 -14.98 19.30 -7.46
C LEU A 455 -16.41 19.72 -7.06
N ASP A 456 -16.69 21.02 -7.04
CA ASP A 456 -18.02 21.54 -6.70
C ASP A 456 -19.08 21.15 -7.73
N GLN A 457 -18.72 21.17 -9.01
CA GLN A 457 -19.60 20.84 -10.12
C GLN A 457 -19.83 19.33 -10.26
N SER A 458 -18.87 18.51 -9.85
CA SER A 458 -19.00 17.06 -9.95
C SER A 458 -20.04 16.51 -8.96
N LYS A 459 -20.82 15.55 -9.45
CA LYS A 459 -21.76 14.74 -8.66
C LYS A 459 -21.37 13.26 -8.64
N ASP A 460 -20.32 12.90 -9.36
CA ASP A 460 -19.87 11.53 -9.51
C ASP A 460 -18.78 11.24 -8.47
N SER A 461 -19.10 10.37 -7.51
CA SER A 461 -18.16 9.99 -6.45
C SER A 461 -16.95 9.23 -6.98
N VAL A 462 -17.09 8.47 -8.07
CA VAL A 462 -15.99 7.69 -8.66
C VAL A 462 -14.98 8.62 -9.33
N VAL A 463 -15.46 9.64 -10.04
CA VAL A 463 -14.59 10.65 -10.67
C VAL A 463 -13.81 11.44 -9.62
N ILE A 464 -14.48 11.86 -8.53
CA ILE A 464 -13.80 12.56 -7.43
C ILE A 464 -12.80 11.61 -6.75
N PHE A 465 -13.16 10.35 -6.54
CA PHE A 465 -12.27 9.35 -5.97
C PHE A 465 -11.02 9.11 -6.83
N SER A 466 -11.17 8.97 -8.16
CA SER A 466 -10.05 8.84 -9.09
C SER A 466 -9.13 10.06 -9.03
N PHE A 467 -9.71 11.26 -8.99
CA PHE A 467 -8.96 12.50 -8.80
C PHE A 467 -8.17 12.50 -7.49
N LEU A 468 -8.80 12.15 -6.36
CA LEU A 468 -8.12 12.09 -5.06
C LEU A 468 -6.96 11.08 -5.05
N HIS A 469 -7.13 9.91 -5.66
CA HIS A 469 -6.02 8.95 -5.81
C HIS A 469 -4.86 9.55 -6.61
N PHE A 470 -5.15 10.25 -7.70
CA PHE A 470 -4.12 10.88 -8.51
C PHE A 470 -3.40 12.00 -7.77
N ILE A 471 -4.13 12.83 -7.02
CA ILE A 471 -3.55 13.90 -6.20
C ILE A 471 -2.70 13.31 -5.07
N LEU A 472 -3.13 12.21 -4.43
CA LEU A 472 -2.33 11.53 -3.41
C LEU A 472 -0.98 11.05 -3.96
N LEU A 473 -0.99 10.48 -5.17
CA LEU A 473 0.23 10.06 -5.85
C LEU A 473 1.18 11.24 -6.08
N ILE A 474 0.65 12.35 -6.61
CA ILE A 474 1.43 13.56 -6.87
C ILE A 474 2.02 14.13 -5.56
N ASP A 475 1.20 14.22 -4.51
CA ASP A 475 1.63 14.74 -3.21
C ASP A 475 2.75 13.88 -2.63
N THR A 476 2.62 12.55 -2.70
CA THR A 476 3.65 11.61 -2.25
C THR A 476 5.01 11.85 -2.91
N ILE A 477 5.03 12.12 -4.23
CA ILE A 477 6.26 12.41 -4.96
C ILE A 477 6.86 13.77 -4.55
N TYR A 478 6.04 14.81 -4.43
CA TYR A 478 6.55 16.14 -4.04
C TYR A 478 7.03 16.17 -2.60
N VAL A 479 6.35 15.45 -1.70
CA VAL A 479 6.79 15.30 -0.32
C VAL A 479 8.18 14.66 -0.23
N MET A 480 8.50 13.71 -1.11
CA MET A 480 9.83 13.08 -1.14
C MET A 480 10.97 14.08 -1.40
N ILE A 481 10.72 15.13 -2.19
CA ILE A 481 11.76 16.10 -2.56
C ILE A 481 11.77 17.36 -1.68
N LEU A 482 11.04 17.36 -0.56
CA LEU A 482 10.94 18.51 0.37
C LEU A 482 12.23 18.81 1.13
N GLN A 483 13.09 17.82 1.34
CA GLN A 483 14.25 17.93 2.24
C GLN A 483 15.55 17.57 1.52
N PRO A 484 16.02 18.43 0.58
CA PRO A 484 17.31 18.23 -0.07
C PRO A 484 18.46 18.35 0.92
N ILE A 485 19.52 17.56 0.70
CA ILE A 485 20.78 17.63 1.45
C ILE A 485 21.73 18.55 0.67
N PRO A 486 22.24 19.63 1.30
CA PRO A 486 23.28 20.45 0.69
C PRO A 486 24.52 19.61 0.41
N THR A 487 24.98 19.58 -0.84
CA THR A 487 26.20 18.84 -1.22
C THR A 487 27.44 19.73 -1.28
N ASN A 488 27.30 21.03 -1.60
CA ASN A 488 28.33 22.09 -1.64
C ASN A 488 27.61 23.47 -1.75
N ASP A 489 28.23 24.57 -1.27
CA ASP A 489 27.67 25.94 -1.27
C ASP A 489 27.18 26.45 -2.65
N GLU A 490 27.76 25.94 -3.75
CA GLU A 490 27.43 26.39 -5.13
C GLU A 490 26.03 25.97 -5.62
N ASN A 491 25.39 24.99 -4.96
CA ASN A 491 24.07 24.47 -5.37
C ASN A 491 22.90 24.95 -4.49
N ASP A 492 23.16 25.76 -3.47
CA ASP A 492 22.16 26.12 -2.45
C ASP A 492 20.93 26.82 -3.03
N ILE A 493 21.12 27.73 -4.00
CA ILE A 493 20.01 28.45 -4.67
C ILE A 493 19.08 27.48 -5.40
N LEU A 494 19.65 26.48 -6.07
CA LEU A 494 18.88 25.50 -6.83
C LEU A 494 18.14 24.53 -5.90
N LEU A 495 18.78 24.11 -4.81
CA LEU A 495 18.12 23.28 -3.79
C LEU A 495 16.98 24.03 -3.10
N GLN A 496 17.17 25.32 -2.78
CA GLN A 496 16.10 26.18 -2.26
C GLN A 496 14.94 26.30 -3.25
N HIS A 497 15.22 26.44 -4.55
CA HIS A 497 14.18 26.51 -5.57
C HIS A 497 13.40 25.20 -5.71
N ILE A 498 14.09 24.05 -5.72
CA ILE A 498 13.45 22.72 -5.74
C ILE A 498 12.57 22.54 -4.50
N GLN A 499 13.10 22.88 -3.33
CA GLN A 499 12.37 22.81 -2.08
C GLN A 499 11.12 23.71 -2.11
N GLN A 500 11.24 24.93 -2.61
CA GLN A 500 10.11 25.86 -2.72
C GLN A 500 9.00 25.31 -3.62
N ILE A 501 9.35 24.81 -4.81
CA ILE A 501 8.37 24.17 -5.72
C ILE A 501 7.72 22.98 -5.03
N ALA A 502 8.51 22.10 -4.41
CA ALA A 502 8.00 20.92 -3.72
C ALA A 502 7.01 21.28 -2.60
N LEU A 503 7.33 22.32 -1.80
CA LEU A 503 6.46 22.82 -0.74
C LEU A 503 5.16 23.39 -1.31
N GLU A 504 5.24 24.27 -2.32
CA GLU A 504 4.07 24.87 -2.96
C GLU A 504 3.14 23.79 -3.54
N ARG A 505 3.71 22.82 -4.26
CA ARG A 505 2.96 21.73 -4.88
C ARG A 505 2.35 20.81 -3.84
N SER A 506 3.10 20.37 -2.84
CA SER A 506 2.60 19.48 -1.79
C SER A 506 1.48 20.15 -0.98
N SER A 507 1.68 21.39 -0.53
CA SER A 507 0.65 22.16 0.19
C SER A 507 -0.63 22.32 -0.64
N GLN A 508 -0.50 22.62 -1.94
CA GLN A 508 -1.63 22.66 -2.87
C GLN A 508 -2.35 21.30 -2.97
N MET A 509 -1.62 20.21 -3.14
CA MET A 509 -2.22 18.87 -3.27
C MET A 509 -2.94 18.47 -1.98
N THR A 510 -2.34 18.69 -0.81
CA THR A 510 -2.95 18.44 0.50
C THR A 510 -4.26 19.23 0.68
N ARG A 511 -4.31 20.52 0.30
CA ARG A 511 -5.55 21.32 0.32
C ARG A 511 -6.63 20.75 -0.61
N LEU A 512 -6.25 20.34 -1.81
CA LEU A 512 -7.16 19.71 -2.77
C LEU A 512 -7.67 18.35 -2.27
N MET A 513 -6.82 17.55 -1.63
CA MET A 513 -7.20 16.28 -1.01
C MET A 513 -8.29 16.49 0.04
N LEU A 514 -8.07 17.39 0.99
CA LEU A 514 -9.06 17.69 2.04
C LEU A 514 -10.35 18.25 1.45
N TYR A 515 -10.24 19.16 0.48
CA TYR A 515 -11.43 19.70 -0.18
C TYR A 515 -12.25 18.62 -0.89
N GLY A 516 -11.58 17.76 -1.66
CA GLY A 516 -12.26 16.68 -2.38
C GLY A 516 -12.84 15.61 -1.44
N MET A 517 -12.19 15.30 -0.33
CA MET A 517 -12.76 14.42 0.70
C MET A 517 -14.03 15.04 1.30
N ARG A 518 -14.00 16.30 1.73
CA ARG A 518 -15.18 17.02 2.23
C ARG A 518 -16.30 17.01 1.18
N ARG A 519 -15.95 17.20 -0.09
CA ARG A 519 -16.92 17.15 -1.20
C ARG A 519 -17.55 15.77 -1.32
N LEU A 520 -16.77 14.68 -1.25
CA LEU A 520 -17.29 13.32 -1.24
C LEU A 520 -18.30 13.11 -0.11
N TYR A 521 -18.00 13.56 1.12
CA TYR A 521 -18.93 13.47 2.25
C TYR A 521 -20.25 14.21 2.04
N GLN A 522 -20.22 15.32 1.30
CA GLN A 522 -21.41 16.11 1.01
C GLN A 522 -22.27 15.52 -0.11
N LEU A 523 -21.73 14.59 -0.91
CA LEU A 523 -22.51 13.91 -1.92
C LEU A 523 -23.54 13.01 -1.26
N LYS A 524 -24.82 13.20 -1.61
CA LYS A 524 -25.88 12.23 -1.34
C LYS A 524 -25.72 11.06 -2.32
N SER A 525 -24.62 10.30 -2.22
CA SER A 525 -24.47 9.05 -2.94
C SER A 525 -25.29 7.96 -2.26
N SER A 526 -25.64 6.93 -3.02
CA SER A 526 -26.37 5.74 -2.56
C SER A 526 -25.59 4.94 -1.50
N SER A 527 -24.30 5.19 -1.30
CA SER A 527 -23.41 4.44 -0.40
C SER A 527 -22.52 5.37 0.43
N HIS A 528 -23.09 6.19 1.32
CA HIS A 528 -22.31 7.03 2.26
C HIS A 528 -21.20 6.24 2.98
N CYS A 529 -21.48 5.01 3.40
CA CYS A 529 -20.48 4.13 4.04
C CYS A 529 -19.26 3.83 3.14
N GLN A 530 -19.45 3.75 1.82
CA GLN A 530 -18.34 3.58 0.88
C GLN A 530 -17.46 4.82 0.83
N VAL A 531 -18.06 6.01 0.78
CA VAL A 531 -17.35 7.28 0.83
C VAL A 531 -16.52 7.38 2.13
N VAL A 532 -17.13 7.02 3.26
CA VAL A 532 -16.46 6.98 4.57
C VAL A 532 -15.25 6.05 4.53
N MET A 533 -15.42 4.83 4.00
CA MET A 533 -14.36 3.83 3.90
C MET A 533 -13.19 4.32 3.03
N MET A 534 -13.48 4.84 1.83
CA MET A 534 -12.44 5.34 0.91
C MET A 534 -11.71 6.56 1.50
N SER A 535 -12.46 7.47 2.10
CA SER A 535 -11.87 8.64 2.77
C SER A 535 -10.96 8.20 3.92
N SER A 536 -11.35 7.18 4.69
CA SER A 536 -10.50 6.64 5.77
C SER A 536 -9.14 6.14 5.25
N MET A 537 -9.11 5.54 4.06
CA MET A 537 -7.88 5.10 3.41
C MET A 537 -6.99 6.29 3.03
N PHE A 538 -7.54 7.30 2.35
CA PHE A 538 -6.76 8.48 1.97
C PHE A 538 -6.24 9.25 3.17
N MET A 539 -7.03 9.36 4.24
CA MET A 539 -6.66 10.07 5.45
C MET A 539 -5.42 9.48 6.12
N PHE A 540 -5.23 8.15 6.04
CA PHE A 540 -4.03 7.52 6.59
C PHE A 540 -2.76 7.98 5.89
N TYR A 541 -2.77 8.05 4.56
CA TYR A 541 -1.62 8.56 3.81
C TYR A 541 -1.47 10.08 3.98
N LEU A 542 -2.57 10.82 3.94
CA LEU A 542 -2.54 12.29 4.09
C LEU A 542 -1.95 12.74 5.42
N ILE A 543 -2.23 12.04 6.53
CA ILE A 543 -1.65 12.38 7.83
C ILE A 543 -0.13 12.19 7.83
N ASP A 544 0.39 11.15 7.18
CA ASP A 544 1.84 10.95 7.03
C ASP A 544 2.50 12.10 6.24
N LEU A 545 1.85 12.54 5.15
CA LEU A 545 2.29 13.68 4.34
C LEU A 545 2.24 15.01 5.12
N LEU A 546 1.20 15.22 5.93
CA LEU A 546 1.07 16.40 6.78
C LEU A 546 2.12 16.44 7.90
N VAL A 547 2.48 15.29 8.48
CA VAL A 547 3.58 15.18 9.45
C VAL A 547 4.91 15.60 8.82
N LEU A 548 5.12 15.25 7.56
CA LEU A 548 6.30 15.66 6.78
C LEU A 548 6.31 17.19 6.54
N GLN A 549 5.17 17.78 6.20
CA GLN A 549 5.02 19.24 6.09
C GLN A 549 5.22 19.97 7.43
N CYS A 550 4.73 19.42 8.54
CA CYS A 550 4.95 19.96 9.90
C CYS A 550 6.43 19.94 10.30
N SER A 551 7.24 19.11 9.64
CA SER A 551 8.69 19.01 9.86
C SER A 551 9.49 19.90 8.90
N SER A 552 8.83 20.80 8.16
CA SER A 552 9.47 21.74 7.23
C SER A 552 10.29 22.82 7.95
N THR A 553 11.29 23.37 7.26
CA THR A 553 12.04 24.55 7.71
C THR A 553 11.32 25.88 7.44
N VAL A 554 10.21 25.85 6.68
CA VAL A 554 9.43 27.04 6.31
C VAL A 554 8.25 27.20 7.26
N GLU A 555 8.30 28.21 8.12
CA GLU A 555 7.32 28.45 9.21
C GLU A 555 5.87 28.51 8.73
N ALA A 556 5.59 29.20 7.61
CA ALA A 556 4.24 29.29 7.06
C ALA A 556 3.64 27.91 6.69
N VAL A 557 4.47 27.01 6.16
CA VAL A 557 4.06 25.64 5.81
C VAL A 557 3.85 24.79 7.05
N VAL A 558 4.67 24.98 8.09
CA VAL A 558 4.49 24.29 9.37
C VAL A 558 3.14 24.69 10.00
N ILE A 559 2.83 25.98 10.04
CA ILE A 559 1.56 26.48 10.61
C ILE A 559 0.36 25.94 9.82
N GLU A 560 0.41 25.97 8.49
CA GLU A 560 -0.68 25.42 7.66
C GLU A 560 -0.79 23.89 7.85
N GLY A 561 0.32 23.17 7.80
CA GLY A 561 0.37 21.72 7.99
C GLY A 561 -0.21 21.30 9.35
N GLN A 562 0.09 22.04 10.42
CA GLN A 562 -0.48 21.81 11.75
C GLN A 562 -2.00 22.01 11.79
N GLN A 563 -2.51 23.07 11.15
CA GLN A 563 -3.94 23.32 11.06
C GLN A 563 -4.66 22.21 10.29
N LEU A 564 -4.12 21.80 9.14
CA LEU A 564 -4.68 20.74 8.32
C LEU A 564 -4.56 19.36 9.00
N LEU A 565 -3.49 19.10 9.76
CA LEU A 565 -3.32 17.89 10.56
C LEU A 565 -4.38 17.82 11.67
N GLN A 566 -4.60 18.92 12.39
CA GLN A 566 -5.64 18.97 13.42
C GLN A 566 -7.02 18.72 12.84
N GLU A 567 -7.33 19.30 11.67
CA GLU A 567 -8.57 19.01 10.96
C GLU A 567 -8.68 17.52 10.57
N CYS A 568 -7.58 16.93 10.09
CA CYS A 568 -7.55 15.52 9.72
C CYS A 568 -7.91 14.61 10.91
N LEU A 569 -7.38 14.93 12.09
CA LEU A 569 -7.65 14.19 13.33
C LEU A 569 -9.12 14.29 13.77
N VAL A 570 -9.80 15.41 13.51
CA VAL A 570 -11.23 15.55 13.78
C VAL A 570 -12.06 14.70 12.81
N ILE A 571 -11.71 14.73 11.53
CA ILE A 571 -12.38 13.95 10.49
C ILE A 571 -12.21 12.45 10.76
N ILE A 572 -11.00 11.97 11.08
CA ILE A 572 -10.78 10.54 11.31
C ILE A 572 -11.53 10.01 12.54
N ASN A 573 -11.64 10.81 13.61
CA ASN A 573 -12.45 10.46 14.78
C ASN A 573 -13.93 10.30 14.41
N THR A 574 -14.45 11.24 13.61
CA THR A 574 -15.83 11.20 13.12
C THR A 574 -16.08 9.95 12.29
N ILE A 575 -15.18 9.65 11.35
CA ILE A 575 -15.24 8.45 10.50
C ILE A 575 -15.22 7.18 11.35
N ARG A 576 -14.32 7.10 12.33
CA ARG A 576 -14.13 5.90 13.13
C ARG A 576 -15.22 5.71 14.19
N GLY A 577 -16.04 6.73 14.43
CA GLY A 577 -17.05 6.73 15.50
C GLY A 577 -16.40 6.70 16.87
N VAL A 578 -15.20 7.28 16.99
CA VAL A 578 -14.40 7.31 18.21
C VAL A 578 -14.55 8.68 18.82
N GLN A 579 -15.06 8.74 20.05
CA GLN A 579 -15.21 10.01 20.76
C GLN A 579 -13.84 10.51 21.26
N CYS A 580 -13.76 11.79 21.63
CA CYS A 580 -12.54 12.34 22.19
C CYS A 580 -12.13 11.59 23.47
N GLU A 581 -13.11 11.16 24.26
CA GLU A 581 -12.91 10.35 25.49
C GLU A 581 -12.34 8.96 25.18
N ASP A 582 -12.68 8.39 24.02
CA ASP A 582 -12.23 7.08 23.54
C ASP A 582 -10.82 7.10 22.94
N THR A 583 -10.27 8.29 22.70
CA THR A 583 -8.92 8.53 22.15
C THR A 583 -8.01 9.27 23.13
N PHE A 584 -8.52 9.72 24.28
CA PHE A 584 -7.81 10.65 25.15
C PHE A 584 -6.51 10.04 25.68
N PRO A 585 -5.34 10.53 25.27
CA PRO A 585 -4.07 10.05 25.80
C PRO A 585 -3.73 10.82 27.07
N GLN A 586 -3.69 10.11 28.18
CA GLN A 586 -3.18 10.65 29.47
C GLN A 586 -1.64 10.73 29.51
N LEU A 587 -0.93 10.26 28.46
CA LEU A 587 0.53 10.12 28.49
C LEU A 587 1.31 11.37 28.01
N LEU A 588 0.69 12.22 27.19
CA LEU A 588 1.31 13.40 26.56
C LEU A 588 0.66 14.73 26.97
N ASP A 589 0.11 14.84 28.18
CA ASP A 589 -0.36 16.14 28.73
C ASP A 589 0.77 17.17 28.92
N VAL A 590 2.02 16.78 28.66
CA VAL A 590 3.19 17.67 28.64
C VAL A 590 3.89 17.46 27.31
N LYS A 591 4.22 18.54 26.58
CA LYS A 591 5.07 18.49 25.37
C LYS A 591 6.32 17.67 25.67
N ARG A 592 6.40 16.44 25.16
CA ARG A 592 7.58 15.58 25.25
C ARG A 592 8.21 15.49 23.86
N ASP A 593 9.54 15.47 23.81
CA ASP A 593 10.27 15.16 22.58
C ASP A 593 9.82 13.78 22.09
N ILE A 594 9.53 13.66 20.79
CA ILE A 594 9.19 12.38 20.15
C ILE A 594 10.26 11.31 20.41
N ARG A 595 11.52 11.73 20.58
CA ARG A 595 12.62 10.87 21.01
C ARG A 595 12.37 10.34 22.41
N ASP A 596 11.95 11.16 23.36
CA ASP A 596 11.61 10.70 24.71
C ASP A 596 10.44 9.72 24.67
N PHE A 597 9.42 10.00 23.84
CA PHE A 597 8.30 9.09 23.64
C PHE A 597 8.78 7.69 23.19
N ILE A 598 9.62 7.63 22.15
CA ILE A 598 10.18 6.37 21.62
C ILE A 598 11.14 5.68 22.60
N HIS A 599 11.97 6.44 23.32
CA HIS A 599 13.02 5.89 24.18
C HIS A 599 12.55 5.58 25.61
N SER A 600 11.47 6.20 26.07
CA SER A 600 10.98 6.03 27.45
C SER A 600 10.59 4.60 27.79
N ARG A 601 10.27 3.75 26.79
CA ARG A 601 9.73 2.38 26.95
C ARG A 601 8.51 2.29 27.89
N LYS A 602 7.93 3.44 28.27
CA LYS A 602 6.73 3.54 29.13
C LYS A 602 5.47 3.25 28.33
N VAL A 603 5.53 3.49 27.02
CA VAL A 603 4.50 3.18 26.04
C VAL A 603 4.72 1.74 25.58
N ASP A 604 3.65 0.94 25.59
CA ASP A 604 3.61 -0.46 25.16
C ASP A 604 2.37 -0.69 24.28
N ILE A 605 2.32 -1.75 23.47
CA ILE A 605 1.10 -2.11 22.72
C ILE A 605 -0.04 -2.36 23.71
N ASP A 606 0.24 -2.93 24.87
CA ASP A 606 -0.76 -3.19 25.92
C ASP A 606 -1.41 -1.89 26.44
N TYR A 607 -0.73 -0.74 26.33
CA TYR A 607 -1.34 0.56 26.63
C TYR A 607 -2.41 0.94 25.61
N TYR A 608 -2.13 0.73 24.32
CA TYR A 608 -3.08 1.10 23.26
C TYR A 608 -4.21 0.09 23.09
N ASP A 609 -4.00 -1.18 23.44
CA ASP A 609 -5.01 -2.24 23.29
C ASP A 609 -6.24 -2.03 24.19
N ARG A 610 -6.18 -1.11 25.17
CA ARG A 610 -7.32 -0.70 26.00
C ARG A 610 -8.34 0.20 25.26
N PHE A 611 -7.94 0.78 24.14
CA PHE A 611 -8.80 1.65 23.34
C PHE A 611 -9.55 0.83 22.27
N PRO A 612 -10.74 1.28 21.86
CA PRO A 612 -11.52 0.57 20.83
C PRO A 612 -10.88 0.65 19.44
N ASP A 613 -10.03 1.66 19.19
CA ASP A 613 -9.17 1.76 18.01
C ASP A 613 -7.74 2.10 18.44
N PRO A 614 -6.91 1.08 18.74
CA PRO A 614 -5.52 1.27 19.19
C PRO A 614 -4.66 2.07 18.20
N TRP A 615 -4.87 1.89 16.89
CA TRP A 615 -4.18 2.65 15.86
C TRP A 615 -4.56 4.13 15.90
N CYS A 616 -5.85 4.45 16.01
CA CYS A 616 -6.29 5.83 16.15
C CYS A 616 -5.72 6.49 17.41
N ALA A 617 -5.70 5.80 18.55
CA ALA A 617 -5.08 6.31 19.78
C ALA A 617 -3.58 6.60 19.60
N LEU A 618 -2.82 5.67 18.99
CA LEU A 618 -1.40 5.88 18.67
C LEU A 618 -1.20 7.06 17.71
N LEU A 619 -2.07 7.20 16.70
CA LEU A 619 -2.03 8.28 15.73
C LEU A 619 -2.18 9.65 16.40
N HIS A 620 -3.11 9.79 17.34
CA HIS A 620 -3.29 11.01 18.14
C HIS A 620 -2.05 11.34 18.97
N ASP A 621 -1.49 10.34 19.66
CA ASP A 621 -0.28 10.53 20.48
C ASP A 621 0.91 10.98 19.63
N ILE A 622 1.12 10.35 18.48
CA ILE A 622 2.20 10.74 17.57
C ILE A 622 1.95 12.15 17.02
N SER A 623 0.74 12.45 16.58
CA SER A 623 0.40 13.74 15.96
C SER A 623 0.60 14.91 16.92
N ARG A 624 0.38 14.71 18.23
CA ARG A 624 0.69 15.70 19.27
C ARG A 624 2.18 16.07 19.37
N CYS A 625 3.09 15.28 18.83
CA CYS A 625 4.50 15.68 18.74
C CYS A 625 4.75 16.76 17.68
N PHE A 626 3.81 16.93 16.75
CA PHE A 626 3.91 17.84 15.61
C PHE A 626 2.97 19.06 15.71
N LEU A 627 2.00 19.03 16.64
CA LEU A 627 1.12 20.14 17.04
C LEU A 627 1.72 20.87 18.26
#